data_AF-A0A1A8Q1I5-F1
#
_entry.id   AF-A0A1A8Q1I5-F1
#
_cell.length_a   1.000
_cell.length_b   1.000
_cell.length_c   1.000
_cell.angle_alpha   90.00
_cell.angle_beta   90.00
_cell.angle_gamma   90.00
#
_symmetry.space_group_name_H-M   'P 1'
#
loop_
_entity.id
_entity.type
_entity.pdbx_description
1 polymer ?
#
loop_
_entity_poly.entity_id
_entity_poly.type
_entity_poly.pdbx_seq_one_letter_code
_entity_poly.pdbx_strand_id
1 'polypeptide(L)'
;MMKKKSSSTSSDLAVLIEKLQKNGDKVEKNIYDSEQNLNKDVSKINEGKQPLYQEDTSKRIQNSLELLKILDEDAANAKRLQHPQAEMIA
;
A
#
# COMPACT_ATOMS: atom_id res chain seq x y z
N MET A 1 12.55 14.58 -39.58
CA MET A 1 11.61 15.22 -38.62
C MET A 1 11.58 14.39 -37.35
N MET A 2 11.95 14.99 -36.21
CA MET A 2 12.01 14.32 -34.90
C MET A 2 10.59 13.99 -34.42
N LYS A 3 10.30 12.71 -34.15
CA LYS A 3 9.06 12.31 -33.49
C LYS A 3 9.15 12.66 -32.01
N LYS A 4 8.52 13.78 -31.62
CA LYS A 4 8.13 14.06 -30.23
C LYS A 4 7.00 13.09 -29.84
N LYS A 5 7.31 12.03 -29.12
CA LYS A 5 6.35 11.23 -28.34
C LYS A 5 7.13 10.62 -27.17
N SER A 6 7.16 11.32 -26.03
CA SER A 6 7.86 10.86 -24.83
C SER A 6 7.18 11.33 -23.53
N SER A 7 5.91 11.76 -23.57
CA SER A 7 5.27 12.43 -22.43
C SER A 7 4.19 11.62 -21.69
N SER A 8 3.58 10.59 -22.31
CA SER A 8 2.49 9.85 -21.67
C SER A 8 2.99 8.81 -20.66
N THR A 9 3.95 7.97 -21.06
CA THR A 9 4.54 6.92 -20.21
C THR A 9 5.22 7.49 -18.95
N SER A 10 5.87 8.66 -19.07
CA SER A 10 6.45 9.35 -17.91
C SER A 10 5.39 9.89 -16.94
N SER A 11 4.23 10.31 -17.45
CA SER A 11 3.12 10.80 -16.62
C SER A 11 2.43 9.64 -15.90
N ASP A 12 2.18 8.54 -16.61
CA ASP A 12 1.53 7.35 -16.07
C ASP A 12 2.40 6.67 -14.99
N LEU A 13 3.71 6.60 -15.21
CA LEU A 13 4.66 6.12 -14.20
C LEU A 13 4.67 7.01 -12.95
N ALA A 14 4.62 8.33 -13.10
CA ALA A 14 4.59 9.25 -11.97
C ALA A 14 3.32 9.07 -11.11
N VAL A 15 2.16 8.94 -11.75
CA VAL A 15 0.88 8.66 -11.07
C VAL A 15 0.94 7.32 -10.33
N LEU A 16 1.52 6.30 -10.96
CA LEU A 16 1.65 4.98 -10.36
C LEU A 16 2.58 4.97 -9.14
N ILE A 17 3.70 5.70 -9.21
CA ILE A 17 4.63 5.89 -8.08
C ILE A 17 3.93 6.62 -6.93
N GLU A 18 3.17 7.67 -7.22
CA GLU A 18 2.41 8.41 -6.19
C GLU A 18 1.38 7.49 -5.50
N LYS A 19 0.71 6.62 -6.27
CA LYS A 19 -0.23 5.64 -5.72
C LYS A 19 0.46 4.60 -4.85
N LEU A 20 1.61 4.08 -5.29
CA LEU A 20 2.45 3.15 -4.52
C LEU A 20 2.84 3.75 -3.17
N GLN A 21 3.37 4.97 -3.18
CA GLN A 21 3.79 5.66 -1.95
C GLN A 21 2.60 5.86 -1.00
N LYS A 22 1.49 6.44 -1.50
CA LYS A 22 0.30 6.69 -0.66
C LYS A 22 -0.30 5.42 -0.06
N ASN A 23 -0.32 4.33 -0.81
CA ASN A 23 -0.85 3.06 -0.31
C ASN A 23 0.14 2.38 0.66
N GLY A 24 1.45 2.52 0.42
CA GLY A 24 2.50 2.10 1.35
C GLY A 24 2.38 2.79 2.70
N ASP A 25 2.25 4.12 2.71
CA ASP A 25 2.07 4.93 3.92
C ASP A 25 0.84 4.49 4.73
N LYS A 26 -0.26 4.15 4.04
CA LYS A 26 -1.48 3.64 4.70
C LYS A 26 -1.26 2.28 5.35
N VAL A 27 -0.56 1.37 4.67
CA VAL A 27 -0.24 0.05 5.24
C VAL A 27 0.64 0.23 6.48
N GLU A 28 1.67 1.07 6.41
CA GLU A 28 2.55 1.36 7.55
C GLU A 28 1.76 1.92 8.73
N LYS A 29 0.88 2.91 8.49
CA LYS A 29 0.03 3.46 9.52
C LYS A 29 -0.92 2.43 10.13
N ASN A 30 -1.54 1.58 9.30
CA ASN A 30 -2.43 0.53 9.80
C ASN A 30 -1.68 -0.48 10.67
N ILE A 31 -0.45 -0.83 10.32
CA ILE A 31 0.40 -1.72 11.12
C ILE A 31 0.71 -1.05 12.46
N TYR A 32 1.21 0.18 12.45
CA TYR A 32 1.54 0.93 13.66
C TYR A 32 0.33 1.05 14.61
N ASP A 33 -0.83 1.47 14.09
CA ASP A 33 -2.05 1.61 14.89
C ASP A 33 -2.51 0.24 15.45
N SER A 34 -2.38 -0.83 14.67
CA SER A 34 -2.71 -2.19 15.11
C SER A 34 -1.80 -2.66 16.24
N GLU A 35 -0.49 -2.40 16.15
CA GLU A 35 0.47 -2.71 17.22
C GLU A 35 0.13 -1.95 18.50
N GLN A 36 -0.19 -0.65 18.41
CA GLN A 36 -0.60 0.15 19.57
C GLN A 36 -1.87 -0.39 20.21
N ASN A 37 -2.86 -0.79 19.41
CA ASN A 37 -4.11 -1.38 19.90
C ASN A 37 -3.89 -2.74 20.57
N LEU A 38 -3.09 -3.62 19.95
CA LEU A 38 -2.74 -4.92 20.52
C LEU A 38 -2.00 -4.77 21.86
N ASN A 39 -1.07 -3.82 21.97
CA ASN A 39 -0.36 -3.55 23.23
C ASN A 39 -1.31 -3.11 24.36
N LYS A 40 -2.33 -2.30 24.03
CA LYS A 40 -3.38 -1.92 24.99
C LYS A 40 -4.25 -3.11 25.38
N ASP A 41 -4.62 -3.94 24.41
CA ASP A 41 -5.41 -5.14 24.65
C ASP A 41 -4.67 -6.17 25.51
N VAL A 42 -3.36 -6.36 25.30
CA VAL A 42 -2.50 -7.17 26.17
C VAL A 42 -2.52 -6.63 27.61
N SER A 43 -2.42 -5.32 27.79
CA SER A 43 -2.52 -4.71 29.13
C SER A 43 -3.88 -5.00 29.80
N LYS A 44 -4.99 -4.92 29.05
CA LYS A 44 -6.32 -5.25 29.56
C LYS A 44 -6.46 -6.72 29.94
N ILE A 45 -5.94 -7.62 29.11
CA ILE A 45 -5.96 -9.06 29.37
C ILE A 45 -5.16 -9.38 30.64
N ASN A 46 -4.00 -8.75 30.84
CA ASN A 46 -3.18 -8.91 32.04
C ASN A 46 -3.89 -8.40 33.32
N GLU A 47 -4.79 -7.42 33.20
CA GLU A 47 -5.67 -6.97 34.28
C GLU A 47 -6.89 -7.89 34.51
N GLY A 48 -7.02 -8.99 33.76
CA GLY A 48 -8.19 -9.87 33.78
C GLY A 48 -9.44 -9.29 33.12
N LYS A 49 -9.27 -8.26 32.27
CA LYS A 49 -10.36 -7.57 31.57
C LYS A 49 -10.43 -8.02 30.11
N GLN A 50 -11.59 -7.76 29.49
CA GLN A 50 -11.75 -8.01 28.06
C GLN A 50 -10.94 -7.00 27.22
N PRO A 51 -10.39 -7.43 26.08
CA PRO A 51 -9.75 -6.55 25.12
C PRO A 51 -10.78 -5.61 24.47
N LEU A 52 -10.32 -4.42 24.08
CA LEU A 52 -11.16 -3.32 23.61
C LEU A 52 -11.07 -3.08 22.11
N TYR A 53 -9.95 -3.45 21.47
CA TYR A 53 -9.65 -3.04 20.10
C TYR A 53 -9.60 -4.20 19.10
N GLN A 54 -10.11 -5.39 19.46
CA GLN A 54 -10.08 -6.57 18.59
C GLN A 54 -10.71 -6.33 17.22
N GLU A 55 -11.89 -5.71 17.19
CA GLU A 55 -12.60 -5.47 15.93
C GLU A 55 -11.87 -4.44 15.05
N ASP A 56 -11.45 -3.31 15.63
CA ASP A 56 -10.70 -2.27 14.91
C ASP A 56 -9.36 -2.81 14.38
N THR A 57 -8.63 -3.56 15.21
CA THR A 57 -7.38 -4.22 14.81
C THR A 57 -7.62 -5.20 13.67
N SER A 58 -8.67 -6.01 13.76
CA SER A 58 -9.01 -6.97 12.69
C SER A 58 -9.33 -6.25 11.38
N LYS A 59 -10.12 -5.17 11.42
CA LYS A 59 -10.44 -4.36 10.23
C LYS A 59 -9.20 -3.73 9.61
N ARG A 60 -8.28 -3.21 10.43
CA ARG A 60 -7.01 -2.64 9.95
C ARG A 60 -6.12 -3.67 9.29
N ILE A 61 -6.00 -4.86 9.88
CA ILE A 61 -5.24 -5.96 9.29
C ILE A 61 -5.84 -6.35 7.93
N GLN A 62 -7.18 -6.50 7.84
CA GLN A 62 -7.84 -6.79 6.56
C GLN A 62 -7.61 -5.70 5.52
N ASN A 63 -7.75 -4.43 5.90
CA ASN A 63 -7.49 -3.31 5.00
C ASN A 63 -6.03 -3.27 4.51
N SER A 64 -5.06 -3.57 5.39
CA SER A 64 -3.66 -3.70 4.99
C SER A 64 -3.45 -4.83 3.99
N LEU A 65 -4.09 -5.99 4.17
CA LEU A 65 -3.99 -7.12 3.22
C LEU A 65 -4.55 -6.76 1.84
N GLU A 66 -5.63 -5.98 1.78
CA GLU A 66 -6.19 -5.49 0.51
C GLU A 66 -5.25 -4.47 -0.16
N LEU A 67 -4.72 -3.53 0.60
CA LEU A 67 -3.76 -2.54 0.09
C LEU A 67 -2.47 -3.20 -0.41
N LEU A 68 -1.98 -4.25 0.26
CA LEU A 68 -0.80 -4.99 -0.16
C LEU A 68 -0.98 -5.67 -1.52
N LYS A 69 -2.17 -6.19 -1.83
CA LYS A 69 -2.47 -6.74 -3.17
C LYS A 69 -2.37 -5.66 -4.24
N ILE A 70 -2.94 -4.49 -3.97
CA ILE A 70 -2.88 -3.34 -4.88
C ILE A 70 -1.43 -2.87 -5.07
N LEU A 71 -0.64 -2.84 -3.98
CA LEU A 71 0.78 -2.47 -4.03
C LEU A 71 1.60 -3.43 -4.89
N ASP A 72 1.35 -4.74 -4.79
CA ASP A 72 2.05 -5.74 -5.61
C ASP A 72 1.75 -5.57 -7.11
N GLU A 73 0.46 -5.37 -7.45
CA GLU A 73 0.04 -5.08 -8.83
C GLU A 73 0.64 -3.76 -9.36
N ASP A 74 0.57 -2.69 -8.57
CA ASP A 74 1.11 -1.38 -8.96
C ASP A 74 2.65 -1.44 -9.10
N ALA A 75 3.35 -2.21 -8.27
CA ALA A 75 4.80 -2.36 -8.33
C ALA A 75 5.22 -3.15 -9.58
N ALA A 76 4.50 -4.22 -9.91
CA ALA A 76 4.70 -4.98 -11.15
C ALA A 76 4.48 -4.09 -12.39
N ASN A 77 3.43 -3.26 -12.37
CA ASN A 77 3.14 -2.31 -13.43
C ASN A 77 4.22 -1.22 -13.56
N ALA A 78 4.72 -0.68 -12.46
CA ALA A 78 5.78 0.33 -12.48
C ALA A 78 7.07 -0.23 -13.08
N LYS A 79 7.44 -1.46 -12.69
CA LYS A 79 8.58 -2.17 -13.26
C LYS A 79 8.42 -2.41 -14.76
N ARG A 80 7.21 -2.75 -15.22
CA ARG A 80 6.90 -2.90 -16.65
C ARG A 80 7.06 -1.58 -17.40
N LEU A 81 6.56 -0.47 -16.85
CA LEU A 81 6.65 0.86 -17.47
C LEU A 81 8.09 1.41 -17.56
N GLN A 82 8.98 0.98 -16.67
CA GLN A 82 10.41 1.30 -16.75
C GLN A 82 11.18 0.47 -17.78
N HIS A 83 10.57 -0.57 -18.37
CA HIS A 83 11.26 -1.43 -19.33
C HIS A 83 11.49 -0.67 -20.65
N PRO A 84 12.67 -0.80 -21.31
CA PRO A 84 12.94 -0.13 -22.59
C PRO A 84 11.94 -0.45 -23.71
N GLN A 85 11.20 -1.56 -23.56
CA GLN A 85 10.18 -2.02 -24.52
C GLN A 85 8.74 -1.75 -24.03
N ALA A 86 8.55 -1.04 -22.92
CA ALA A 86 7.24 -0.76 -22.35
C ALA A 86 6.31 -0.07 -23.36
N GLU A 87 6.87 0.76 -24.25
CA GLU A 87 6.14 1.47 -25.30
C GLU A 87 5.54 0.55 -26.39
N MET A 88 5.98 -0.72 -26.50
CA MET A 88 5.50 -1.65 -27.52
C MET A 88 4.21 -2.38 -27.14
N ILE A 89 3.83 -2.39 -25.87
CA ILE A 89 2.72 -3.17 -25.29
C ILE A 89 1.69 -2.29 -24.57
N ALA A 90 1.81 -0.96 -24.69
CA ALA A 90 0.91 0.05 -24.12
C ALA A 90 -0.15 0.53 -25.12
#